data_AF-A0A2C9CTM6-F1
#
_entry.id   AF-A0A2C9CTM6-F1
#
_cell.length_a   1.000
_cell.length_b   1.000
_cell.length_c   1.000
_cell.angle_alpha   90.00
_cell.angle_beta   90.00
_cell.angle_gamma   90.00
#
_symmetry.space_group_name_H-M   'P 1'
#
loop_
_entity.id
_entity.type
_entity.pdbx_description
1 polymer ?
#
loop_
_entity_poly.entity_id
_entity_poly.type
_entity_poly.pdbx_seq_one_letter_code
_entity_poly.pdbx_strand_id
1 'polypeptide(L)'
;MDYIYPINFVSHDEWLDSGYEPKLAQGDVVTRDGEFLGMWRVVDYDREDEYSSGRIEFIMDGESTVKFAEDFAALDVRASRGFALSQLIRTIRAWYEEQPS
;
A
#
# COMPACT_ATOMS: atom_id res chain seq x y z
N MET A 1 -5.06 -8.58 -15.65
CA MET A 1 -3.97 -8.51 -14.65
C MET A 1 -3.86 -9.89 -14.03
N ASP A 2 -2.65 -10.42 -13.91
CA ASP A 2 -2.43 -11.67 -13.20
C ASP A 2 -2.05 -11.33 -11.75
N TYR A 3 -2.92 -11.67 -10.80
CA TYR A 3 -2.69 -11.43 -9.38
C TYR A 3 -1.80 -12.54 -8.81
N ILE A 4 -0.50 -12.32 -8.82
CA ILE A 4 0.48 -13.37 -8.46
C ILE A 4 0.74 -13.46 -6.95
N TYR A 5 0.46 -12.40 -6.18
CA TYR A 5 0.67 -12.37 -4.73
C TYR A 5 -0.61 -12.72 -3.96
N PRO A 6 -0.51 -13.15 -2.69
CA PRO A 6 -1.69 -13.35 -1.84
C PRO A 6 -2.52 -12.07 -1.66
N ILE A 7 -1.85 -10.93 -1.53
CA ILE A 7 -2.42 -9.57 -1.50
C ILE A 7 -1.66 -8.74 -2.54
N ASN A 8 -2.38 -8.06 -3.42
CA ASN A 8 -1.84 -7.30 -4.54
C ASN A 8 -2.29 -5.85 -4.42
N PHE A 9 -1.35 -4.92 -4.56
CA PHE A 9 -1.61 -3.48 -4.58
C PHE A 9 -1.64 -3.03 -6.03
N VAL A 10 -2.84 -2.90 -6.60
CA VAL A 10 -3.06 -2.50 -7.99
C VAL A 10 -2.55 -1.07 -8.20
N SER A 11 -1.91 -0.81 -9.34
CA SER A 11 -1.28 0.47 -9.71
C SER A 11 -0.11 0.93 -8.85
N HIS A 12 0.37 0.11 -7.89
CA HIS A 12 1.56 0.44 -7.11
C HIS A 12 2.82 0.55 -7.97
N ASP A 13 3.00 -0.36 -8.92
CA ASP A 13 4.15 -0.33 -9.83
C ASP A 13 4.10 0.92 -10.74
N GLU A 14 2.90 1.34 -11.16
CA GLU A 14 2.71 2.56 -11.93
C GLU A 14 3.13 3.81 -11.12
N TRP A 15 2.79 3.85 -9.83
CA TRP A 15 3.26 4.90 -8.92
C TRP A 15 4.78 4.92 -8.78
N LEU A 16 5.41 3.76 -8.60
CA LEU A 16 6.88 3.65 -8.54
C LEU A 16 7.54 4.13 -9.85
N ASP A 17 7.05 3.65 -10.98
CA ASP A 17 7.59 3.95 -12.32
C ASP A 17 7.40 5.41 -12.71
N SER A 18 6.38 6.08 -12.18
CA SER A 18 6.14 7.52 -12.35
C SER A 18 7.12 8.42 -11.60
N GLY A 19 7.97 7.86 -10.73
CA GLY A 19 8.78 8.64 -9.80
C GLY A 19 7.97 9.18 -8.63
N TYR A 20 6.99 8.41 -8.15
CA TYR A 20 6.12 8.74 -7.01
C TYR A 20 5.17 9.93 -7.25
N GLU A 21 4.55 10.01 -8.43
CA GLU A 21 3.55 11.05 -8.74
C GLU A 21 2.35 10.98 -7.76
N PRO A 22 2.01 12.08 -7.03
CA PRO A 22 0.94 12.07 -6.03
C PRO A 22 -0.43 11.64 -6.54
N LYS A 23 -0.74 11.87 -7.82
CA LYS A 23 -2.01 11.45 -8.42
C LYS A 23 -2.14 9.94 -8.57
N LEU A 24 -1.02 9.23 -8.60
CA LEU A 24 -0.92 7.77 -8.72
C LEU A 24 -0.67 7.10 -7.38
N ALA A 25 -0.56 7.86 -6.28
CA ALA A 25 -0.24 7.37 -4.93
C ALA A 25 -1.42 6.66 -4.25
N GLN A 26 -2.20 5.89 -4.99
CA GLN A 26 -3.38 5.16 -4.54
C GLN A 26 -3.79 4.07 -5.54
N GLY A 27 -4.54 3.09 -5.06
CA GLY A 27 -5.13 2.05 -5.91
C GLY A 27 -5.86 0.97 -5.11
N ASP A 28 -6.27 -0.08 -5.79
CA ASP A 28 -7.04 -1.17 -5.18
C ASP A 28 -6.12 -2.17 -4.46
N VAL A 29 -6.64 -2.78 -3.40
CA VAL A 29 -6.03 -3.93 -2.74
C VAL A 29 -6.90 -5.15 -3.02
N VAL A 30 -6.31 -6.16 -3.68
CA VAL A 30 -7.03 -7.35 -4.14
C VAL A 30 -6.31 -8.64 -3.76
N THR A 31 -7.06 -9.70 -3.49
CA THR A 31 -6.51 -11.03 -3.24
C THR A 31 -5.97 -11.66 -4.53
N ARG A 32 -5.26 -12.78 -4.39
CA ARG A 32 -4.86 -13.62 -5.54
C ARG A 32 -6.05 -14.04 -6.42
N ASP A 33 -7.21 -14.26 -5.81
CA ASP A 33 -8.41 -14.71 -6.52
C ASP A 33 -9.21 -13.54 -7.12
N GLY A 34 -8.71 -12.31 -6.96
CA GLY A 34 -9.33 -11.10 -7.48
C GLY A 34 -10.44 -10.53 -6.61
N GLU A 35 -10.56 -10.99 -5.35
CA GLU A 35 -11.46 -10.38 -4.38
C GLU A 35 -10.95 -8.99 -4.00
N PHE A 36 -11.83 -7.99 -4.05
CA PHE A 36 -11.53 -6.62 -3.65
C PHE A 36 -11.67 -6.47 -2.13
N LEU A 37 -10.62 -5.96 -1.47
CA LEU A 37 -10.57 -5.77 -0.02
C LEU A 37 -10.71 -4.31 0.41
N GLY A 38 -10.42 -3.38 -0.50
CA GLY A 38 -10.37 -1.94 -0.20
C GLY A 38 -9.30 -1.23 -1.02
N MET A 39 -8.84 -0.08 -0.55
CA MET A 39 -7.89 0.78 -1.24
C MET A 39 -6.62 0.99 -0.43
N TRP A 40 -5.49 1.10 -1.12
CA TRP A 40 -4.26 1.64 -0.56
C TRP A 40 -4.05 3.08 -1.01
N ARG A 41 -3.33 3.85 -0.22
CA ARG A 41 -2.80 5.17 -0.62
C ARG A 41 -1.50 5.49 0.11
N VAL A 42 -0.76 6.46 -0.42
CA VAL A 42 0.42 7.03 0.24
C VAL A 42 0.17 8.49 0.54
N VAL A 43 0.40 8.88 1.80
CA VAL A 43 0.17 10.24 2.30
C VAL A 43 1.44 10.77 2.97
N ASP A 44 1.42 12.08 3.24
CA ASP A 44 2.45 12.78 4.02
C ASP A 44 3.88 12.67 3.46
N TYR A 45 4.00 12.49 2.13
CA TYR A 45 5.28 12.51 1.43
C TYR A 45 5.34 13.69 0.44
N ASP A 46 6.55 14.21 0.26
CA ASP A 46 6.93 15.20 -0.73
C ASP A 46 7.72 14.49 -1.84
N ARG A 47 7.25 14.63 -3.08
CA ARG A 47 7.90 14.02 -4.24
C ARG A 47 9.18 14.75 -4.66
N GLU A 48 9.29 16.04 -4.34
CA GLU A 48 10.44 16.88 -4.71
C GLU A 48 11.59 16.73 -3.69
N ASP A 49 11.32 16.10 -2.55
CA ASP A 49 12.29 15.76 -1.52
C ASP A 49 12.64 14.26 -1.60
N GLU A 50 13.85 13.96 -2.07
CA GLU A 50 14.36 12.59 -2.18
C GLU A 50 14.49 11.87 -0.82
N TYR A 51 14.46 12.63 0.28
CA TYR A 51 14.48 12.15 1.66
C TYR A 51 13.11 12.28 2.32
N SER A 52 12.02 12.41 1.56
CA SER A 52 10.72 12.54 2.18
C SER A 52 10.25 11.23 2.82
N SER A 53 9.93 11.32 4.12
CA SER A 53 9.14 10.32 4.85
C SER A 53 7.70 10.27 4.33
N GLY A 54 6.90 9.39 4.90
CA GLY A 54 5.48 9.36 4.62
C GLY A 54 4.86 8.09 5.18
N ARG A 55 3.65 7.79 4.74
CA ARG A 55 2.86 6.69 5.28
C ARG A 55 2.06 6.01 4.19
N ILE A 56 2.11 4.68 4.19
CA ILE A 56 1.26 3.84 3.34
C ILE A 56 0.05 3.43 4.19
N GLU A 57 -1.14 3.71 3.69
CA GLU A 57 -2.41 3.48 4.38
C GLU A 57 -3.24 2.47 3.61
N PHE A 58 -4.00 1.65 4.35
CA PHE A 58 -5.05 0.79 3.85
C PHE A 58 -6.40 1.19 4.44
N ILE A 59 -7.38 1.35 3.56
CA ILE A 59 -8.78 1.64 3.90
C ILE A 59 -9.60 0.47 3.37
N MET A 60 -10.28 -0.24 4.26
CA MET A 60 -11.11 -1.40 3.88
C MET A 60 -12.35 -0.95 3.10
N ASP A 61 -12.83 -1.81 2.20
CA ASP A 61 -14.08 -1.55 1.51
C ASP A 61 -15.24 -1.27 2.49
N GLY A 62 -16.05 -0.27 2.16
CA GLY A 62 -17.13 0.22 3.01
C GLY A 62 -16.70 1.00 4.27
N GLU A 63 -15.40 1.10 4.59
CA GLU A 63 -14.89 1.94 5.67
C GLU A 63 -14.44 3.32 5.14
N SER A 64 -14.65 4.37 5.95
CA SER A 64 -14.16 5.72 5.67
C SER A 64 -12.87 6.07 6.42
N THR A 65 -12.38 5.15 7.25
CA THR A 65 -11.23 5.34 8.14
C THR A 65 -10.10 4.41 7.76
N VAL A 66 -8.87 4.86 8.02
CA VAL A 66 -7.68 4.04 7.85
C VAL A 66 -7.74 2.85 8.81
N LYS A 67 -7.65 1.63 8.26
CA LYS A 67 -7.66 0.39 9.03
C LYS A 67 -6.25 0.01 9.47
N PHE A 68 -5.29 0.05 8.54
CA PHE A 68 -3.88 -0.21 8.80
C PHE A 68 -3.02 0.86 8.14
N ALA A 69 -1.89 1.17 8.75
CA ALA A 69 -0.92 2.10 8.19
C ALA A 69 0.49 1.74 8.64
N GLU A 70 1.45 2.01 7.77
CA GLU A 70 2.88 1.83 8.05
C GLU A 70 3.65 3.08 7.59
N ASP A 71 4.42 3.65 8.52
CA ASP A 71 5.28 4.80 8.24
C ASP A 71 6.59 4.35 7.57
N PHE A 72 7.11 5.17 6.67
CA PHE A 72 8.47 5.04 6.13
C PHE A 72 9.27 6.31 6.37
N ALA A 73 10.56 6.11 6.66
CA ALA A 73 11.47 7.16 7.07
C ALA A 73 12.25 7.76 5.88
N ALA A 74 12.77 8.96 6.13
CA ALA A 74 13.64 9.74 5.26
C ALA A 74 15.01 9.09 4.96
N LEU A 75 15.48 8.20 5.84
CA LEU A 75 16.78 7.54 5.70
C LEU A 75 16.60 6.22 4.96
N ASP A 76 17.37 6.03 3.89
CA ASP A 76 17.24 4.90 2.97
C ASP A 76 15.79 4.73 2.46
N VAL A 77 15.24 5.83 1.93
CA VAL A 77 13.83 5.98 1.53
C VAL A 77 13.31 4.78 0.75
N ARG A 78 14.07 4.26 -0.22
CA ARG A 78 13.62 3.12 -1.03
C ARG A 78 13.49 1.85 -0.19
N ALA A 79 14.48 1.54 0.66
CA ALA A 79 14.42 0.38 1.54
C ALA A 79 13.32 0.55 2.61
N SER A 80 13.18 1.74 3.18
CA SER A 80 12.16 2.03 4.19
C SER A 80 10.75 1.93 3.62
N ARG A 81 10.50 2.49 2.42
CA ARG A 81 9.21 2.34 1.69
C ARG A 81 8.90 0.88 1.39
N GLY A 82 9.87 0.13 0.86
CA GLY A 82 9.69 -1.31 0.59
C GLY A 82 9.41 -2.13 1.84
N PHE A 83 10.04 -1.78 2.97
CA PHE A 83 9.78 -2.42 4.26
C PHE A 83 8.38 -2.11 4.80
N ALA A 84 7.96 -0.83 4.77
CA ALA A 84 6.62 -0.41 5.17
C ALA A 84 5.54 -1.14 4.35
N LEU A 85 5.69 -1.19 3.03
CA LEU A 85 4.78 -1.92 2.14
C LEU A 85 4.73 -3.41 2.51
N SER A 86 5.89 -4.03 2.74
CA SER A 86 5.97 -5.44 3.11
C SER A 86 5.29 -5.75 4.44
N GLN A 87 5.38 -4.84 5.43
CA GLN A 87 4.66 -4.98 6.69
C GLN A 87 3.16 -4.82 6.50
N LEU A 88 2.73 -3.80 5.77
CA LEU A 88 1.33 -3.55 5.50
C LEU A 88 0.67 -4.75 4.79
N ILE A 89 1.34 -5.32 3.78
CA ILE A 89 0.89 -6.54 3.09
C ILE A 89 0.75 -7.72 4.06
N ARG A 90 1.72 -7.92 4.96
CA ARG A 90 1.65 -8.99 5.97
C ARG A 90 0.48 -8.79 6.93
N THR A 91 0.26 -7.56 7.39
CA THR A 91 -0.83 -7.20 8.30
C THR A 91 -2.19 -7.42 7.65
N ILE A 92 -2.38 -6.93 6.41
CA ILE A 92 -3.63 -7.14 5.64
C ILE A 92 -3.87 -8.63 5.43
N ARG A 93 -2.84 -9.38 5.04
CA ARG A 93 -2.96 -10.82 4.80
C ARG A 93 -3.39 -11.58 6.05
N ALA A 94 -2.71 -11.34 7.17
CA ALA A 94 -3.04 -12.00 8.45
C ALA A 94 -4.48 -11.68 8.86
N TRP A 95 -4.88 -10.41 8.76
CA TRP A 95 -6.25 -9.98 9.04
C TRP A 95 -7.29 -10.68 8.14
N TYR A 96 -7.00 -10.79 6.85
CA TYR A 96 -7.91 -11.44 5.89
C TYR A 96 -8.03 -12.96 6.16
N GLU A 97 -6.91 -13.63 6.42
CA GLU A 97 -6.88 -15.08 6.71
C GLU A 97 -7.54 -15.46 8.05
N GLU A 98 -7.67 -14.51 8.98
CA GLU A 98 -8.36 -14.71 10.28
C GLU A 98 -9.89 -14.59 10.20
N GLN A 99 -10.45 -14.15 9.07
CA GLN A 99 -11.89 -14.01 8.93
C GLN A 99 -12.58 -15.38 8.73
N PRO A 100 -13.72 -15.63 9.39
CA PRO A 100 -14.49 -16.84 9.16
C PRO A 100 -15.07 -16.85 7.73
N SER A 101 -14.93 -18.00 7.06
CA SER A 101 -15.41 -18.29 5.70
C SER A 101 -16.94 -18.37 5.61
#